data_AF-A0A1G9ENB9-F1
#
_entry.id   AF-A0A1G9ENB9-F1
#
_cell.length_a   1.000
_cell.length_b   1.000
_cell.length_c   1.000
_cell.angle_alpha   90.00
_cell.angle_beta   90.00
_cell.angle_gamma   90.00
#
_symmetry.space_group_name_H-M   'P 1'
#
loop_
_entity.id
_entity.type
_entity.pdbx_description
1 polymer ?
#
loop_
_entity_poly.entity_id
_entity_poly.type
_entity_poly.pdbx_seq_one_letter_code
_entity_poly.pdbx_strand_id
1 'polypeptide(L)'
;MPSAVTHLPVKPREPVVADDRAGFGALRAELHERCADQDLAELWAGMATGERRAVLASAQLDGRDALRGISDMPKANRDAIRAAIYRMSQYGRRLRDRLEGERPHPSRELAGHARQALAEGNLKAARHWLKLIEQGAV
;
A
#
# COMPACT_ATOMS: atom_id res chain seq x y z
N MET A 1 -73.07 -13.18 25.81
CA MET A 1 -72.33 -12.01 26.32
C MET A 1 -70.85 -12.35 26.27
N PRO A 2 -70.06 -11.82 25.32
CA PRO A 2 -68.64 -12.16 25.22
C PRO A 2 -67.80 -11.41 26.25
N SER A 3 -66.95 -12.12 26.98
CA SER A 3 -65.99 -11.57 27.94
C SER A 3 -64.84 -10.88 27.22
N ALA A 4 -64.67 -9.57 27.44
CA ALA A 4 -63.53 -8.82 26.95
C ALA A 4 -62.29 -9.12 27.81
N VAL A 5 -61.26 -9.71 27.21
CA VAL A 5 -59.95 -9.92 27.85
C VAL A 5 -59.12 -8.65 27.64
N THR A 6 -58.89 -7.90 28.70
CA THR A 6 -58.03 -6.71 28.67
C THR A 6 -56.56 -7.14 28.63
N HIS A 7 -55.87 -6.91 27.52
CA HIS A 7 -54.43 -7.09 27.43
C HIS A 7 -53.70 -5.92 28.11
N LEU A 8 -52.80 -6.22 29.05
CA LEU A 8 -51.90 -5.22 29.64
C LEU A 8 -50.86 -4.78 28.60
N PRO A 9 -50.48 -3.48 28.53
CA PRO A 9 -49.46 -3.01 27.60
C PRO A 9 -48.07 -3.50 28.03
N VAL A 10 -47.45 -4.36 27.21
CA VAL A 10 -46.05 -4.75 27.38
C VAL A 10 -45.19 -3.60 26.86
N LYS A 11 -44.48 -2.94 27.78
CA LYS A 11 -43.47 -1.93 27.43
C LYS A 11 -42.33 -2.63 26.65
N PRO A 12 -41.92 -2.16 25.46
CA PRO A 12 -40.78 -2.74 24.76
C PRO A 12 -39.54 -2.61 25.65
N ARG A 13 -38.93 -3.74 26.01
CA ARG A 13 -37.63 -3.75 26.68
C ARG A 13 -36.59 -3.34 25.64
N GLU A 14 -35.97 -2.18 25.83
CA GLU A 14 -34.82 -1.78 25.02
C GLU A 14 -33.76 -2.89 25.08
N PRO A 15 -33.18 -3.31 23.95
CA PRO A 15 -32.10 -4.27 23.97
C PRO A 15 -30.92 -3.61 24.68
N VAL A 16 -30.58 -4.11 25.87
CA VAL A 16 -29.29 -3.85 26.49
C VAL A 16 -28.26 -4.47 25.56
N VAL A 17 -27.69 -3.64 24.69
CA VAL A 17 -26.55 -4.03 23.87
C VAL A 17 -25.43 -4.35 24.85
N ALA A 18 -25.13 -5.65 24.99
CA ALA A 18 -24.08 -6.13 25.87
C ALA A 18 -22.76 -5.43 25.55
N ASP A 19 -22.05 -5.03 26.60
CA ASP A 19 -20.74 -4.36 26.61
C ASP A 19 -19.60 -5.22 26.02
N ASP A 20 -19.93 -6.39 25.45
CA ASP A 20 -19.00 -7.38 24.89
C ASP A 20 -18.11 -6.83 23.77
N ARG A 21 -18.43 -5.67 23.18
CA ARG A 21 -17.58 -5.00 22.19
C ARG A 21 -16.39 -4.24 22.81
N ALA A 22 -16.43 -3.91 24.10
CA ALA A 22 -15.38 -3.13 24.74
C ALA A 22 -14.02 -3.86 24.77
N GLY A 23 -14.03 -5.19 24.94
CA GLY A 23 -12.81 -6.01 24.99
C GLY A 23 -12.12 -6.23 23.64
N PHE A 24 -12.89 -6.23 22.53
CA PHE A 24 -12.33 -6.46 21.20
C PHE A 24 -11.42 -5.32 20.73
N GLY A 25 -11.73 -4.08 21.10
CA GLY A 25 -10.88 -2.93 20.79
C GLY A 25 -9.49 -3.05 21.46
N ALA A 26 -9.48 -3.43 22.73
CA ALA A 26 -8.25 -3.63 23.50
C ALA A 26 -7.43 -4.80 22.96
N LEU A 27 -8.06 -5.96 22.69
CA LEU A 27 -7.38 -7.13 22.12
C LEU A 27 -6.80 -6.83 20.74
N ARG A 28 -7.55 -6.09 19.91
CA ARG A 28 -7.07 -5.68 18.58
C ARG A 28 -5.90 -4.71 18.68
N ALA A 29 -5.95 -3.75 19.61
CA ALA A 29 -4.85 -2.82 19.86
C ALA A 29 -3.59 -3.56 20.33
N GLU A 30 -3.75 -4.52 21.25
CA GLU A 30 -2.66 -5.36 21.75
C GLU A 30 -2.04 -6.21 20.63
N LEU A 31 -2.86 -6.86 19.79
CA LEU A 31 -2.36 -7.63 18.64
C LEU A 31 -1.64 -6.73 17.63
N HIS A 32 -2.20 -5.55 17.34
CA HIS A 32 -1.54 -4.58 16.48
C HIS A 32 -0.20 -4.12 17.07
N GLU A 33 -0.12 -3.90 18.39
CA GLU A 33 1.11 -3.50 19.06
C GLU A 33 2.20 -4.59 18.96
N ARG A 34 1.83 -5.86 19.16
CA ARG A 34 2.75 -7.00 19.03
C ARG A 34 3.32 -7.18 17.62
N CYS A 35 2.55 -6.82 16.60
CA CYS A 35 2.96 -6.97 15.20
C CYS A 35 3.51 -5.68 14.58
N ALA A 36 3.33 -4.52 15.20
CA ALA A 36 3.61 -3.20 14.58
C ALA A 36 5.05 -3.04 14.09
N ASP A 37 6.01 -3.69 14.74
CA ASP A 37 7.44 -3.59 14.43
C ASP A 37 7.99 -4.82 13.68
N GLN A 38 7.20 -5.88 13.47
CA GLN A 38 7.69 -7.13 12.85
C GLN A 38 8.16 -6.91 11.42
N ASP A 39 7.31 -6.31 10.58
CA ASP A 39 7.65 -5.99 9.19
C ASP A 39 8.88 -5.08 9.09
N LEU A 40 9.00 -4.12 10.01
CA LEU A 40 10.12 -3.20 10.07
C LEU A 40 11.41 -3.91 10.49
N ALA A 41 11.32 -4.85 11.42
CA ALA A 41 12.45 -5.67 11.86
C ALA A 41 12.93 -6.61 10.76
N GLU A 42 12.03 -7.26 10.04
CA GLU A 42 12.37 -8.12 8.91
C GLU A 42 13.03 -7.33 7.79
N LEU A 43 12.45 -6.19 7.40
CA LEU A 43 13.02 -5.29 6.41
C LEU A 43 14.42 -4.84 6.84
N TRP A 44 14.58 -4.37 8.09
CA TRP A 44 15.86 -3.90 8.61
C TRP A 44 16.92 -4.99 8.60
N ALA A 45 16.56 -6.22 8.99
CA ALA A 45 17.46 -7.37 8.99
C ALA A 45 17.96 -7.69 7.57
N GLY A 46 17.10 -7.57 6.55
CA GLY A 46 17.44 -7.80 5.15
C GLY A 46 18.30 -6.70 4.49
N MET A 47 18.38 -5.51 5.08
CA MET A 47 19.16 -4.40 4.52
C MET A 47 20.66 -4.52 4.78
N ALA A 48 21.47 -4.21 3.77
CA ALA A 48 22.91 -4.06 3.92
C ALA A 48 23.24 -2.83 4.79
N THR A 49 24.42 -2.82 5.43
CA THR A 49 24.82 -1.73 6.35
C THR A 49 24.82 -0.35 5.68
N GLY A 50 25.20 -0.28 4.40
CA GLY A 50 25.15 0.97 3.63
C GLY A 50 23.72 1.50 3.45
N GLU A 51 22.76 0.61 3.22
CA GLU A 51 21.35 0.96 3.06
C GLU A 51 20.75 1.43 4.39
N ARG A 52 21.08 0.75 5.49
CA ARG A 52 20.68 1.17 6.84
C ARG A 52 21.20 2.57 7.17
N ARG A 53 22.46 2.88 6.83
CA ARG A 53 23.00 4.24 6.98
C ARG A 53 22.26 5.27 6.15
N ALA A 54 21.90 4.94 4.91
CA ALA A 54 21.13 5.84 4.05
C ALA A 54 19.73 6.12 4.62
N VAL A 55 19.05 5.09 5.14
CA VAL A 55 17.75 5.24 5.81
C VAL A 55 17.87 6.09 7.07
N LEU A 56 18.87 5.84 7.92
CA LEU A 56 19.12 6.64 9.13
C LEU A 56 19.37 8.11 8.79
N ALA A 57 20.18 8.39 7.77
CA ALA A 57 20.41 9.74 7.30
C ALA A 57 19.10 10.41 6.83
N SER A 58 18.24 9.68 6.10
CA SER A 58 16.92 10.19 5.67
C SER A 58 15.94 10.39 6.83
N ALA A 59 16.11 9.64 7.92
CA ALA A 59 15.38 9.80 9.17
C ALA A 59 15.98 10.86 10.11
N GLN A 60 17.09 11.51 9.73
CA GLN A 60 17.86 12.45 10.57
C GLN A 60 18.37 11.82 11.88
N LEU A 61 18.75 10.54 11.81
CA LEU A 61 19.32 9.76 12.93
C LEU A 61 20.82 9.53 12.73
N ASP A 62 21.51 9.15 13.81
CA ASP A 62 22.94 8.84 13.76
C ASP A 62 23.19 7.55 12.96
N GLY A 63 24.08 7.62 11.97
CA GLY A 63 24.48 6.48 11.15
C GLY A 63 25.24 5.38 11.92
N ARG A 64 25.71 5.66 13.15
CA ARG A 64 26.31 4.65 14.04
C ARG A 64 25.31 3.55 14.43
N ASP A 65 24.02 3.87 14.46
CA ASP A 65 22.96 2.90 14.78
C ASP A 65 22.71 1.88 13.66
N ALA A 66 23.40 1.97 12.51
CA ALA A 66 23.22 1.04 11.39
C ALA A 66 23.53 -0.43 11.73
N LEU A 67 24.35 -0.66 12.76
CA LEU A 67 24.69 -2.00 13.25
C LEU A 67 23.73 -2.51 14.32
N ARG A 68 22.91 -1.63 14.89
CA ARG A 68 21.97 -1.96 15.97
C ARG A 68 20.74 -2.68 15.41
N GLY A 69 20.19 -3.61 16.19
CA GLY A 69 18.88 -4.19 15.91
C GLY A 69 17.81 -3.10 16.00
N ILE A 70 16.88 -3.05 15.05
CA ILE A 70 15.86 -2.00 15.04
C ILE A 70 14.92 -2.08 16.26
N SER A 71 14.68 -3.29 16.77
CA SER A 71 13.88 -3.52 17.99
C SER A 71 14.51 -2.88 19.23
N ASP A 72 15.83 -2.74 19.27
CA ASP A 72 16.54 -2.11 20.39
C ASP A 72 16.50 -0.57 20.32
N MET A 73 16.08 0.00 19.19
CA MET A 73 15.99 1.45 19.03
C MET A 73 14.74 2.00 19.74
N PRO A 74 14.78 3.24 20.25
CA PRO A 74 13.58 3.90 20.78
C PRO A 74 12.44 3.92 19.76
N LYS A 75 11.18 3.81 20.23
CA LYS A 75 9.99 3.83 19.37
C LYS A 75 9.97 5.05 18.43
N ALA A 76 10.33 6.23 18.94
CA ALA A 76 10.43 7.45 18.14
C ALA A 76 11.39 7.30 16.95
N ASN A 77 12.52 6.60 17.13
CA ASN A 77 13.49 6.35 16.05
C ASN A 77 12.89 5.38 15.03
N ARG A 78 12.20 4.32 15.47
CA ARG A 78 11.52 3.37 14.57
C ARG A 78 10.43 4.06 13.75
N ASP A 79 9.66 4.95 14.37
CA ASP A 79 8.64 5.76 13.69
C ASP A 79 9.27 6.72 12.65
N ALA A 80 10.38 7.37 13.00
CA ALA A 80 11.13 8.22 12.08
C ALA A 80 11.67 7.41 10.87
N ILE A 81 12.17 6.20 11.12
CA ILE A 81 12.62 5.27 10.07
C ILE A 81 11.46 4.87 9.15
N ARG A 82 10.30 4.49 9.68
CA ARG A 82 9.11 4.21 8.84
C ARG A 82 8.74 5.41 7.98
N ALA A 83 8.73 6.61 8.56
CA ALA A 83 8.40 7.82 7.84
C ALA A 83 9.41 8.11 6.72
N ALA A 84 10.70 7.87 6.96
CA ALA A 84 11.76 8.01 5.95
C ALA A 84 11.56 7.01 4.80
N ILE A 85 11.37 5.72 5.11
CA ILE A 85 11.12 4.68 4.11
C ILE A 85 9.89 5.01 3.26
N TYR A 86 8.80 5.45 3.90
CA TYR A 86 7.60 5.88 3.19
C TYR A 86 7.88 7.04 2.22
N ARG A 87 8.59 8.10 2.68
CA ARG A 87 8.96 9.23 1.82
C ARG A 87 9.83 8.79 0.64
N MET A 88 10.82 7.92 0.88
CA MET A 88 11.71 7.39 -0.15
C MET A 88 10.95 6.56 -1.19
N SER A 89 10.03 5.69 -0.74
CA SER A 89 9.17 4.89 -1.62
C SER A 89 8.25 5.77 -2.48
N GLN A 90 7.63 6.78 -1.88
CA GLN A 90 6.80 7.76 -2.60
C GLN A 90 7.62 8.55 -3.62
N TYR A 91 8.84 8.95 -3.26
CA TYR A 91 9.75 9.61 -4.19
C TYR A 91 10.11 8.70 -5.37
N GLY A 92 10.50 7.44 -5.10
CA GLY A 92 10.81 6.47 -6.14
C GLY A 92 9.63 6.17 -7.08
N ARG A 93 8.41 6.10 -6.53
CA ARG A 93 7.18 5.99 -7.34
C ARG A 93 7.01 7.20 -8.24
N ARG A 94 7.03 8.42 -7.68
CA ARG A 94 6.89 9.65 -8.47
C ARG A 94 7.99 9.79 -9.53
N LEU A 95 9.21 9.35 -9.21
CA LEU A 95 10.31 9.36 -10.16
C LEU A 95 10.03 8.40 -11.33
N ARG A 96 9.60 7.17 -11.06
CA ARG A 96 9.15 6.25 -12.12
C ARG A 96 8.01 6.83 -12.93
N ASP A 97 6.98 7.35 -12.27
CA ASP A 97 5.82 7.94 -12.94
C ASP A 97 6.23 9.11 -13.85
N ARG A 98 7.23 9.93 -13.45
CA ARG A 98 7.79 10.98 -14.31
C ARG A 98 8.61 10.42 -15.46
N LEU A 99 9.49 9.46 -15.21
CA LEU A 99 10.32 8.86 -16.26
C LEU A 99 9.47 8.11 -17.29
N GLU A 100 8.39 7.48 -16.86
CA GLU A 100 7.41 6.81 -17.73
C GLU A 100 6.42 7.80 -18.37
N GLY A 101 6.07 8.88 -17.66
CA GLY A 101 5.14 9.91 -18.10
C GLY A 101 5.75 10.99 -19.01
N GLU A 102 7.07 11.23 -18.95
CA GLU A 102 7.74 12.20 -19.81
C GLU A 102 7.85 11.75 -21.27
N ARG A 103 7.68 10.44 -21.57
CA ARG A 103 7.35 9.95 -22.91
C ARG A 103 6.60 8.60 -22.84
N PRO A 104 5.27 8.53 -23.03
CA PRO A 104 4.74 7.35 -23.71
C PRO A 104 5.42 7.32 -25.08
N HIS A 105 6.40 6.42 -25.23
CA HIS A 105 7.13 6.32 -26.49
C HIS A 105 6.09 6.12 -27.61
N PRO A 106 6.15 6.85 -28.74
CA PRO A 106 5.19 6.72 -29.84
C PRO A 106 4.94 5.26 -30.25
N SER A 107 5.97 4.42 -30.14
CA SER A 107 5.93 2.97 -30.33
C SER A 107 4.93 2.23 -29.44
N ARG A 108 4.63 2.73 -28.23
CA ARG A 108 3.66 2.15 -27.29
C ARG A 108 2.21 2.38 -27.75
N GLU A 109 1.93 3.56 -28.31
CA GLU A 109 0.63 3.87 -28.93
C GLU A 109 0.46 3.10 -30.25
N LEU A 110 1.49 3.09 -31.10
CA LEU A 110 1.53 2.29 -32.33
C LEU A 110 1.35 0.79 -32.03
N ALA A 111 1.94 0.27 -30.95
CA ALA A 111 1.74 -1.11 -30.50
C ALA A 111 0.34 -1.36 -29.93
N GLY A 112 -0.31 -0.33 -29.35
CA GLY A 112 -1.72 -0.34 -29.00
C GLY A 112 -2.60 -0.53 -30.23
N HIS A 113 -2.40 0.29 -31.26
CA HIS A 113 -3.12 0.20 -32.53
C HIS A 113 -2.88 -1.12 -33.27
N ALA A 114 -1.65 -1.64 -33.24
CA ALA A 114 -1.33 -2.95 -33.82
C ALA A 114 -2.11 -4.08 -33.12
N ARG A 115 -2.15 -4.09 -31.78
CA ARG A 115 -2.90 -5.09 -31.00
C ARG A 115 -4.41 -5.00 -31.23
N GLN A 116 -4.94 -3.78 -31.32
CA GLN A 116 -6.35 -3.58 -31.61
C GLN A 116 -6.71 -4.05 -33.02
N ALA A 117 -5.89 -3.72 -34.02
CA ALA A 117 -6.09 -4.21 -35.38
C ALA A 117 -5.98 -5.75 -35.48
N LEU A 118 -5.15 -6.40 -34.66
CA LEU A 118 -5.11 -7.87 -34.54
C LEU A 118 -6.39 -8.43 -33.93
N ALA A 119 -6.92 -7.79 -32.88
CA ALA A 119 -8.17 -8.21 -32.24
C ALA A 119 -9.39 -8.06 -33.18
N GLU A 120 -9.36 -7.06 -34.06
CA GLU A 120 -10.37 -6.83 -35.09
C GLU A 120 -10.18 -7.71 -36.35
N GLY A 121 -9.17 -8.59 -36.36
CA GLY A 121 -8.84 -9.44 -37.52
C GLY A 121 -8.27 -8.69 -38.72
N ASN A 122 -7.99 -7.38 -38.58
CA ASN A 122 -7.45 -6.53 -39.63
C ASN A 122 -5.93 -6.66 -39.71
N LEU A 123 -5.47 -7.78 -40.28
CA LEU A 123 -4.04 -8.08 -40.47
C LEU A 123 -3.30 -7.00 -41.28
N LYS A 124 -3.98 -6.30 -42.19
CA LYS A 124 -3.38 -5.23 -43.01
C LYS A 124 -3.02 -4.01 -42.14
N ALA A 125 -3.94 -3.57 -41.29
CA ALA A 125 -3.69 -2.47 -40.37
C ALA A 125 -2.67 -2.87 -39.30
N ALA A 126 -2.73 -4.09 -38.77
CA ALA A 126 -1.75 -4.60 -37.80
C ALA A 126 -0.31 -4.56 -38.35
N ARG A 127 -0.12 -5.06 -39.58
CA ARG A 127 1.20 -5.03 -40.27
C ARG A 127 1.67 -3.61 -40.56
N HIS A 128 0.76 -2.69 -40.88
CA HIS A 128 1.09 -1.29 -41.11
C HIS A 128 1.67 -0.65 -39.84
N TRP A 129 1.01 -0.83 -38.70
CA TRP A 129 1.48 -0.31 -37.41
C TRP A 129 2.80 -0.95 -36.95
N LEU A 130 2.96 -2.26 -37.16
CA LEU A 130 4.23 -2.96 -36.89
C LEU A 130 5.38 -2.42 -37.74
N LYS A 131 5.14 -2.17 -39.03
CA LYS A 131 6.15 -1.59 -39.93
C LYS A 131 6.60 -0.18 -39.50
N LEU A 132 5.68 0.64 -39.00
CA LEU A 132 6.02 1.98 -38.48
C LEU A 132 6.89 1.90 -37.20
N ILE A 133 6.66 0.89 -36.36
CA ILE A 133 7.50 0.60 -35.20
C ILE A 133 8.90 0.15 -35.63
N GLU A 134 8.99 -0.77 -36.60
CA GLU A 134 10.26 -1.29 -37.14
C GLU A 134 11.10 -0.21 -37.83
N GLN A 135 10.45 0.77 -38.45
CA GLN A 135 11.11 1.90 -39.12
C GLN A 135 11.57 3.01 -38.16
N GLY A 136 11.30 2.87 -36.85
CA GLY A 136 11.74 3.81 -35.84
C GLY A 136 11.01 5.15 -35.91
N ALA A 137 9.72 5.16 -36.26
CA ALA A 137 8.90 6.37 -36.15
C ALA A 137 8.87 6.83 -34.67
N VAL A 138 9.63 7.89 -34.38
CA VAL A 138 9.64 8.66 -33.13
C VAL A 138 8.91 9.99 -33.38
#